data_AF-A0AB39KHZ2-F1
#
_entry.id   AF-A0AB39KHZ2-F1
#
_cell.length_a   1.000
_cell.length_b   1.000
_cell.length_c   1.000
_cell.angle_alpha   90.00
_cell.angle_beta   90.00
_cell.angle_gamma   90.00
#
_symmetry.space_group_name_H-M   'P 1'
#
loop_
_entity.id
_entity.type
_entity.pdbx_description
1 polymer ?
#
loop_
_entity_poly.entity_id
_entity_poly.type
_entity_poly.pdbx_seq_one_letter_code
_entity_poly.pdbx_strand_id
1 'polypeptide(L)'
;MLEEIRQKLKQLSAVLMIVFVTLFFQHTVWAEVATATDETDLVVAGKMIQQPQQNQSQPNTTAQQTPILPQVANDMAEGESIRGLPTLNQPIIDQAKILSEAETQQLNQKILTLYQQGKAQIGVIIVPTTGQEAIFDFALRTGEKWQLGSAKRDNGLLMAIAVNDRKIQILTGYGLEGVLPDVVLSRIIRNQITPSFKQGQYAQGISSGLDEISRIVNLDPEIAQQAAQELKDRHEQALREQQAKDNTLTMALFILIAGVVGSFIVGNRLSASTAAVAATVAGLVNGAGLVMSLLLGIGIFFLLITSLAQLIFQAFLSGGGRGRGGFGGGSGGGYSGGGGSFGGGGASGSW
;
A
#
# COMPACT_ATOMS: atom_id res chain seq x y z
N MET A 1 22.04 26.29 -42.60
CA MET A 1 22.75 25.93 -41.36
C MET A 1 22.17 26.59 -40.10
N LEU A 2 22.43 27.87 -39.79
CA LEU A 2 21.95 28.50 -38.54
C LEU A 2 20.42 28.51 -38.42
N GLU A 3 19.69 28.79 -39.51
CA GLU A 3 18.22 28.76 -39.51
C GLU A 3 17.64 27.34 -39.40
N GLU A 4 18.24 26.33 -40.05
CA GLU A 4 17.86 24.92 -39.87
C GLU A 4 18.03 24.48 -38.41
N ILE A 5 19.12 24.89 -37.76
CA ILE A 5 19.34 24.60 -36.34
C ILE A 5 18.23 25.25 -35.51
N ARG A 6 17.86 26.50 -35.80
CA ARG A 6 16.75 27.21 -35.12
C ARG A 6 15.38 26.55 -35.38
N GLN A 7 15.15 26.02 -36.57
CA GLN A 7 13.92 25.31 -36.95
C GLN A 7 13.85 23.92 -36.28
N LYS A 8 14.96 23.17 -36.26
CA LYS A 8 15.07 21.90 -35.52
C LYS A 8 14.95 22.11 -34.00
N LEU A 9 15.46 23.21 -33.46
CA LEU A 9 15.27 23.55 -32.03
C LEU A 9 13.79 23.83 -31.72
N LYS A 10 13.06 24.53 -32.61
CA LYS A 10 11.61 24.72 -32.48
C LYS A 10 10.84 23.40 -32.57
N GLN A 11 11.19 22.51 -33.50
CA GLN A 11 10.57 21.18 -33.59
C GLN A 11 10.88 20.30 -32.37
N LEU A 12 12.12 20.32 -31.88
CA LEU A 12 12.51 19.62 -30.65
C LEU A 12 11.73 20.15 -29.43
N SER A 13 11.58 21.47 -29.32
CA SER A 13 10.76 22.10 -28.27
C SER A 13 9.28 21.72 -28.37
N ALA A 14 8.73 21.62 -29.59
CA ALA A 14 7.35 21.21 -29.81
C ALA A 14 7.12 19.73 -29.45
N VAL A 15 8.02 18.83 -29.88
CA VAL A 15 7.97 17.40 -29.53
C VAL A 15 8.15 17.20 -28.03
N LEU A 16 9.09 17.90 -27.39
CA LEU A 16 9.29 17.84 -25.94
C LEU A 16 8.04 18.30 -25.19
N MET A 17 7.40 19.40 -25.63
CA MET A 17 6.16 19.88 -25.03
C MET A 17 5.01 18.89 -25.24
N ILE A 18 4.87 18.28 -26.42
CA ILE A 18 3.85 17.26 -26.68
C ILE A 18 4.04 16.05 -25.75
N VAL A 19 5.28 15.55 -25.62
CA VAL A 19 5.60 14.43 -24.71
C VAL A 19 5.29 14.80 -23.26
N PHE A 20 5.65 16.00 -22.81
CA PHE A 20 5.37 16.49 -21.46
C PHE A 20 3.86 16.60 -21.20
N VAL A 21 3.08 17.11 -22.17
CA VAL A 21 1.61 17.17 -22.09
C VAL A 21 1.00 15.76 -22.04
N THR A 22 1.46 14.81 -22.87
CA THR A 22 0.95 13.44 -22.82
C THR A 22 1.25 12.73 -21.50
N LEU A 23 2.39 13.00 -20.87
CA LEU A 23 2.75 12.45 -19.56
C LEU A 23 1.87 13.02 -18.44
N PHE A 24 1.56 14.32 -18.47
CA PHE A 24 0.65 14.93 -17.50
C PHE A 24 -0.81 14.47 -17.65
N PHE A 25 -1.25 14.11 -18.86
CA PHE A 25 -2.62 13.65 -19.11
C PHE A 25 -2.93 12.21 -18.66
N GLN A 26 -1.93 11.40 -18.26
CA GLN A 26 -2.19 10.00 -17.85
C GLN A 26 -2.71 9.85 -16.41
N HIS A 27 -2.80 10.93 -15.61
CA HIS A 27 -3.19 10.87 -14.20
C HIS A 27 -4.65 11.20 -13.88
N THR A 28 -5.52 11.37 -14.88
CA THR A 28 -6.96 11.63 -14.68
C THR A 28 -7.85 10.51 -15.20
N VAL A 29 -7.87 9.37 -14.49
CA VAL A 29 -8.93 8.36 -14.64
C VAL A 29 -10.09 8.74 -13.73
N TRP A 30 -11.25 9.06 -14.31
CA TRP A 30 -12.48 9.29 -13.55
C TRP A 30 -13.15 7.95 -13.22
N ALA A 31 -13.69 7.83 -12.01
CA ALA A 31 -14.52 6.69 -11.62
C ALA A 31 -15.96 6.91 -12.13
N GLU A 32 -16.42 6.07 -13.05
CA GLU A 32 -17.78 6.11 -13.55
C GLU A 32 -18.70 5.31 -12.61
N VAL A 33 -19.67 6.00 -11.98
CA VAL A 33 -20.61 5.38 -11.03
C VAL A 33 -21.84 4.91 -11.80
N ALA A 34 -22.01 3.60 -11.92
CA ALA A 34 -23.15 3.00 -12.58
C ALA A 34 -24.46 3.15 -11.77
N THR A 35 -25.18 4.25 -11.97
CA THR A 35 -26.54 4.42 -11.47
C THR A 35 -27.55 3.72 -12.39
N ALA A 36 -28.01 2.54 -12.00
CA ALA A 36 -29.16 1.89 -12.61
C ALA A 36 -30.40 2.07 -11.73
N THR A 37 -31.18 3.12 -12.00
CA THR A 37 -32.54 3.28 -11.46
C THR A 37 -33.53 2.66 -12.44
N ASP A 38 -34.28 1.66 -11.99
CA ASP A 38 -35.55 1.29 -12.62
C ASP A 38 -36.50 0.81 -11.51
N GLU A 39 -37.62 1.51 -11.34
CA GLU A 39 -38.74 1.08 -10.50
C GLU A 39 -39.90 0.62 -11.40
N THR A 40 -40.95 0.08 -10.77
CA THR A 40 -42.23 -0.29 -11.38
C THR A 40 -42.22 -1.49 -12.33
N ASP A 41 -42.45 -2.68 -11.77
CA ASP A 41 -43.73 -3.35 -12.05
C ASP A 41 -44.15 -4.29 -10.90
N LEU A 42 -45.38 -4.83 -10.97
CA LEU A 42 -45.94 -5.92 -10.17
C LEU A 42 -46.20 -5.64 -8.67
N VAL A 43 -47.03 -4.62 -8.42
CA VAL A 43 -47.98 -4.69 -7.29
C VAL A 43 -49.29 -5.32 -7.77
N VAL A 44 -50.01 -6.00 -6.88
CA VAL A 44 -51.33 -6.65 -7.07
C VAL A 44 -51.33 -8.04 -7.76
N ALA A 45 -51.31 -9.09 -6.94
CA ALA A 45 -51.96 -10.38 -7.27
C ALA A 45 -52.43 -11.10 -6.00
N GLY A 46 -53.63 -11.71 -6.05
CA GLY A 46 -54.01 -12.89 -5.25
C GLY A 46 -54.02 -12.80 -3.71
N LYS A 47 -55.01 -12.13 -3.12
CA LYS A 47 -55.38 -12.36 -1.70
C LYS A 47 -56.20 -13.65 -1.56
N MET A 48 -56.03 -14.35 -0.43
CA MET A 48 -56.85 -15.48 0.09
C MET A 48 -56.54 -16.91 -0.43
N ILE A 49 -56.14 -17.79 0.49
CA ILE A 49 -56.67 -19.16 0.70
C ILE A 49 -56.39 -19.56 2.18
N GLN A 50 -57.13 -20.56 2.70
CA GLN A 50 -57.30 -20.82 4.14
C GLN A 50 -56.19 -21.69 4.80
N GLN A 51 -56.05 -21.53 6.11
CA GLN A 51 -55.39 -22.44 7.08
C GLN A 51 -56.11 -23.81 7.21
N PRO A 52 -55.59 -24.78 8.00
CA PRO A 52 -54.19 -25.16 8.28
C PRO A 52 -53.93 -26.69 8.22
N GLN A 53 -52.67 -27.15 8.09
CA GLN A 53 -52.29 -28.49 8.58
C GLN A 53 -50.79 -28.64 8.90
N GLN A 54 -50.46 -29.59 9.78
CA GLN A 54 -49.11 -29.91 10.23
C GLN A 54 -48.47 -30.98 9.33
N ASN A 55 -47.24 -30.78 8.83
CA ASN A 55 -46.13 -31.63 9.25
C ASN A 55 -44.73 -31.13 8.85
N GLN A 56 -43.73 -31.79 9.42
CA GLN A 56 -42.29 -31.53 9.35
C GLN A 56 -41.69 -31.51 7.92
N SER A 57 -40.91 -30.48 7.60
CA SER A 57 -39.61 -30.56 6.88
C SER A 57 -39.00 -29.16 6.77
N GLN A 58 -37.89 -28.89 7.46
CA GLN A 58 -37.10 -27.66 7.27
C GLN A 58 -36.00 -27.89 6.22
N PRO A 59 -36.00 -27.18 5.08
CA PRO A 59 -34.81 -27.02 4.28
C PRO A 59 -33.90 -26.00 4.97
N ASN A 60 -32.67 -26.39 5.33
CA ASN A 60 -31.66 -25.47 5.83
C ASN A 60 -31.26 -24.47 4.74
N THR A 61 -31.98 -23.35 4.67
CA THR A 61 -31.59 -22.18 3.89
C THR A 61 -30.57 -21.39 4.71
N THR A 62 -29.29 -21.72 4.53
CA THR A 62 -28.17 -20.87 4.98
C THR A 62 -28.13 -19.61 4.12
N ALA A 63 -29.11 -18.73 4.34
CA ALA A 63 -29.10 -17.38 3.79
C ALA A 63 -27.85 -16.68 4.30
N GLN A 64 -27.00 -16.21 3.39
CA GLN A 64 -25.78 -15.48 3.72
C GLN A 64 -26.18 -14.09 4.24
N GLN A 65 -26.50 -14.02 5.53
CA GLN A 65 -26.69 -12.74 6.21
C GLN A 65 -25.39 -11.95 6.13
N THR A 66 -25.40 -10.87 5.35
CA THR A 66 -24.30 -9.89 5.33
C THR A 66 -24.09 -9.40 6.76
N PRO A 67 -22.88 -9.50 7.35
CA PRO A 67 -22.68 -9.15 8.74
C PRO A 67 -23.09 -7.70 9.03
N ILE A 68 -24.10 -7.53 9.87
CA ILE A 68 -24.61 -6.21 10.25
C ILE A 68 -23.63 -5.62 11.27
N LEU A 69 -22.83 -4.65 10.81
CA LEU A 69 -21.90 -3.93 11.65
C LEU A 69 -22.67 -3.08 12.68
N PRO A 70 -22.21 -3.01 13.95
CA PRO A 70 -22.77 -2.12 14.95
C PRO A 70 -22.86 -0.67 14.45
N GLN A 71 -24.06 -0.08 14.53
CA GLN A 71 -24.27 1.33 14.20
C GLN A 71 -23.87 2.20 15.38
N VAL A 72 -22.59 2.56 15.46
CA VAL A 72 -22.08 3.47 16.48
C VAL A 72 -22.32 4.91 16.03
N ALA A 73 -23.01 5.70 16.84
CA ALA A 73 -23.21 7.12 16.57
C ALA A 73 -21.87 7.89 16.66
N ASN A 74 -21.62 8.81 15.72
CA ASN A 74 -20.51 9.76 15.85
C ASN A 74 -20.78 10.68 17.06
N ASP A 75 -19.76 10.85 17.89
CA ASP A 75 -19.79 11.58 19.15
C ASP A 75 -18.93 12.86 19.14
N MET A 76 -18.15 13.08 18.08
CA MET A 76 -17.46 14.35 17.81
C MET A 76 -18.37 15.31 17.06
N ALA A 77 -18.24 16.61 17.34
CA ALA A 77 -18.97 17.65 16.62
C ALA A 77 -18.31 17.98 15.26
N GLU A 78 -19.09 18.48 14.29
CA GLU A 78 -18.54 19.01 13.04
C GLU A 78 -17.59 20.18 13.34
N GLY A 79 -16.30 20.02 12.98
CA GLY A 79 -15.24 20.99 13.27
C GLY A 79 -14.35 20.64 14.46
N GLU A 80 -14.62 19.58 15.22
CA GLU A 80 -13.73 19.10 16.28
C GLU A 80 -12.55 18.30 15.68
N SER A 81 -11.36 18.88 15.62
CA SER A 81 -10.20 18.27 14.92
C SER A 81 -9.40 17.26 15.76
N ILE A 82 -9.52 17.23 17.08
CA ILE A 82 -8.67 16.42 17.98
C ILE A 82 -9.52 15.81 19.10
N ARG A 83 -9.46 14.49 19.29
CA ARG A 83 -10.21 13.84 20.38
C ARG A 83 -9.60 14.10 21.76
N GLY A 84 -10.45 14.47 22.72
CA GLY A 84 -10.13 14.51 24.15
C GLY A 84 -9.87 13.10 24.73
N LEU A 85 -8.70 12.90 25.34
CA LEU A 85 -8.26 11.58 25.78
C LEU A 85 -8.81 11.17 27.16
N PRO A 86 -9.39 9.97 27.33
CA PRO A 86 -9.81 9.48 28.64
C PRO A 86 -8.62 9.16 29.57
N THR A 87 -8.92 8.96 30.86
CA THR A 87 -7.98 8.46 31.88
C THR A 87 -7.98 6.93 31.88
N LEU A 88 -6.80 6.30 31.90
CA LEU A 88 -6.68 4.86 32.08
C LEU A 88 -7.07 4.46 33.52
N ASN A 89 -8.31 4.00 33.70
CA ASN A 89 -8.82 3.46 34.97
C ASN A 89 -9.12 1.95 34.93
N GLN A 90 -9.18 1.37 33.72
CA GLN A 90 -9.30 -0.06 33.44
C GLN A 90 -8.44 -0.41 32.22
N PRO A 91 -8.08 -1.70 31.99
CA PRO A 91 -7.31 -2.11 30.81
C PRO A 91 -8.01 -1.85 29.47
N ILE A 92 -9.34 -1.73 29.46
CA ILE A 92 -10.15 -1.46 28.27
C ILE A 92 -11.03 -0.24 28.53
N ILE A 93 -10.97 0.74 27.63
CA ILE A 93 -11.82 1.93 27.64
C ILE A 93 -12.67 1.92 26.36
N ASP A 94 -13.90 1.43 26.45
CA ASP A 94 -14.86 1.45 25.34
C ASP A 94 -15.75 2.70 25.41
N GLN A 95 -15.42 3.71 24.59
CA GLN A 95 -16.28 4.88 24.35
C GLN A 95 -17.35 4.61 23.28
N ALA A 96 -17.14 3.62 22.40
CA ALA A 96 -18.06 3.25 21.34
C ALA A 96 -19.27 2.42 21.83
N LYS A 97 -19.15 1.80 23.02
CA LYS A 97 -20.17 0.95 23.67
C LYS A 97 -20.58 -0.23 22.79
N ILE A 98 -19.59 -0.87 22.17
CA ILE A 98 -19.74 -2.03 21.30
C ILE A 98 -19.48 -3.35 22.02
N LEU A 99 -18.84 -3.32 23.19
CA LEU A 99 -18.61 -4.49 24.03
C LEU A 99 -19.73 -4.64 25.07
N SER A 100 -20.23 -5.85 25.26
CA SER A 100 -21.02 -6.17 26.46
C SER A 100 -20.16 -6.18 27.72
N GLU A 101 -20.79 -6.12 28.88
CA GLU A 101 -20.08 -6.23 30.16
C GLU A 101 -19.32 -7.56 30.28
N ALA A 102 -19.92 -8.66 29.83
CA ALA A 102 -19.31 -9.99 29.87
C ALA A 102 -18.07 -10.09 28.97
N GLU A 103 -18.12 -9.54 27.76
CA GLU A 103 -16.96 -9.47 26.86
C GLU A 103 -15.86 -8.58 27.46
N THR A 104 -16.24 -7.43 28.01
CA THR A 104 -15.30 -6.49 28.67
C THR A 104 -14.60 -7.17 29.86
N GLN A 105 -15.34 -7.91 30.70
CA GLN A 105 -14.78 -8.68 31.82
C GLN A 105 -13.81 -9.78 31.33
N GLN A 106 -14.17 -10.54 30.28
CA GLN A 106 -13.32 -11.60 29.72
C GLN A 106 -12.01 -11.04 29.13
N LEU A 107 -12.10 -9.96 28.35
CA LEU A 107 -10.94 -9.32 27.73
C LEU A 107 -10.04 -8.64 28.79
N ASN A 108 -10.63 -7.96 29.80
CA ASN A 108 -9.89 -7.44 30.95
C ASN A 108 -9.13 -8.56 31.68
N GLN A 109 -9.74 -9.73 31.91
CA GLN A 109 -9.07 -10.85 32.57
C GLN A 109 -7.87 -11.38 31.76
N LYS A 110 -7.96 -11.45 30.41
CA LYS A 110 -6.82 -11.82 29.55
C LYS A 110 -5.66 -10.83 29.71
N ILE A 111 -5.95 -9.53 29.66
CA ILE A 111 -4.93 -8.46 29.82
C ILE A 111 -4.30 -8.48 31.22
N LEU A 112 -5.12 -8.58 32.27
CA LEU A 112 -4.65 -8.61 33.66
C LEU A 112 -3.76 -9.84 33.92
N THR A 113 -4.02 -10.97 33.26
CA THR A 113 -3.18 -12.17 33.34
C THR A 113 -1.76 -11.91 32.80
N LEU A 114 -1.63 -11.25 31.64
CA LEU A 114 -0.33 -10.88 31.06
C LEU A 114 0.42 -9.84 31.92
N TYR A 115 -0.31 -8.91 32.55
CA TYR A 115 0.26 -7.95 33.48
C TYR A 115 0.76 -8.61 34.77
N GLN A 116 -0.02 -9.53 35.37
CA GLN A 116 0.36 -10.30 36.56
C GLN A 116 1.57 -11.21 36.31
N GLN A 117 1.68 -11.79 35.11
CA GLN A 117 2.86 -12.54 34.66
C GLN A 117 4.08 -11.65 34.39
N GLY A 118 3.94 -10.32 34.48
CA GLY A 118 4.99 -9.35 34.19
C GLY A 118 5.41 -9.27 32.73
N LYS A 119 4.61 -9.86 31.82
CA LYS A 119 4.90 -10.00 30.39
C LYS A 119 4.65 -8.71 29.63
N ALA A 120 3.42 -8.22 29.62
CA ALA A 120 3.01 -6.98 28.96
C ALA A 120 1.97 -6.23 29.77
N GLN A 121 2.02 -4.90 29.75
CA GLN A 121 0.96 -4.03 30.25
C GLN A 121 0.17 -3.50 29.05
N ILE A 122 -0.96 -4.15 28.76
CA ILE A 122 -1.80 -3.81 27.60
C ILE A 122 -2.87 -2.79 28.01
N GLY A 123 -3.11 -1.80 27.16
CA GLY A 123 -4.29 -0.95 27.18
C GLY A 123 -5.03 -1.04 25.85
N VAL A 124 -6.37 -1.04 25.89
CA VAL A 124 -7.22 -0.98 24.70
C VAL A 124 -8.12 0.25 24.80
N ILE A 125 -8.19 1.04 23.73
CA ILE A 125 -9.12 2.16 23.61
C ILE A 125 -9.98 1.98 22.36
N ILE A 126 -11.29 2.06 22.53
CA ILE A 126 -12.28 1.91 21.44
C ILE A 126 -13.09 3.20 21.38
N VAL A 127 -13.14 3.82 20.21
CA VAL A 127 -13.82 5.09 19.96
C VAL A 127 -14.72 5.00 18.73
N PRO A 128 -15.85 5.74 18.65
CA PRO A 128 -16.65 5.80 17.43
C PRO A 128 -15.82 6.23 16.21
N THR A 129 -15.02 7.28 16.34
CA THR A 129 -14.25 7.89 15.25
C THR A 129 -12.97 8.55 15.77
N THR A 130 -11.99 8.82 14.91
CA THR A 130 -10.89 9.77 15.19
C THR A 130 -11.10 11.14 14.53
N GLY A 131 -12.21 11.34 13.82
CA GLY A 131 -12.55 12.60 13.17
C GLY A 131 -11.59 12.92 12.03
N GLN A 132 -10.87 14.05 12.15
CA GLN A 132 -9.83 14.46 11.19
C GLN A 132 -8.42 14.00 11.61
N GLU A 133 -8.26 13.47 12.82
CA GLU A 133 -6.98 12.99 13.35
C GLU A 133 -6.60 11.63 12.73
N ALA A 134 -5.31 11.37 12.50
CA ALA A 134 -4.88 10.03 12.11
C ALA A 134 -4.93 9.09 13.32
N ILE A 135 -5.33 7.82 13.09
CA ILE A 135 -5.38 6.80 14.15
C ILE A 135 -4.01 6.60 14.83
N PHE A 136 -2.91 6.85 14.10
CA PHE A 136 -1.54 6.82 14.61
C PHE A 136 -1.30 7.96 15.62
N ASP A 137 -1.62 9.20 15.26
CA ASP A 137 -1.43 10.37 16.14
C ASP A 137 -2.29 10.26 17.40
N PHE A 138 -3.56 9.85 17.24
CA PHE A 138 -4.46 9.58 18.35
C PHE A 138 -3.91 8.50 19.30
N ALA A 139 -3.39 7.40 18.74
CA ALA A 139 -2.77 6.34 19.53
C ALA A 139 -1.48 6.83 20.21
N LEU A 140 -0.65 7.62 19.53
CA LEU A 140 0.60 8.15 20.08
C LEU A 140 0.33 9.04 21.30
N ARG A 141 -0.55 10.05 21.16
CA ARG A 141 -0.95 10.90 22.30
C ARG A 141 -1.60 10.10 23.44
N THR A 142 -2.34 9.04 23.11
CA THR A 142 -2.91 8.12 24.12
C THR A 142 -1.81 7.35 24.86
N GLY A 143 -0.81 6.82 24.15
CA GLY A 143 0.34 6.13 24.72
C GLY A 143 1.18 7.05 25.62
N GLU A 144 1.49 8.25 25.15
CA GLU A 144 2.19 9.29 25.92
C GLU A 144 1.44 9.67 27.21
N LYS A 145 0.10 9.81 27.14
CA LYS A 145 -0.73 10.12 28.31
C LYS A 145 -0.86 8.96 29.29
N TRP A 146 -0.93 7.72 28.79
CA TRP A 146 -1.20 6.54 29.61
C TRP A 146 0.06 5.87 30.16
N GLN A 147 1.24 6.13 29.57
CA GLN A 147 2.55 5.65 30.00
C GLN A 147 2.55 4.15 30.33
N LEU A 148 2.00 3.35 29.40
CA LEU A 148 1.88 1.90 29.55
C LEU A 148 3.28 1.26 29.57
N GLY A 149 3.49 0.34 30.51
CA GLY A 149 4.74 -0.41 30.65
C GLY A 149 5.40 -0.16 32.00
N SER A 150 6.10 -1.18 32.51
CA SER A 150 6.86 -1.01 33.74
C SER A 150 8.18 -0.27 33.48
N ALA A 151 8.51 0.75 34.29
CA ALA A 151 9.69 1.61 34.11
C ALA A 151 11.08 0.91 34.14
N LYS A 152 11.11 -0.43 34.34
CA LYS A 152 12.32 -1.27 34.25
C LYS A 152 12.35 -2.18 33.01
N ARG A 153 11.24 -2.33 32.29
CA ARG A 153 11.10 -3.25 31.15
C ARG A 153 10.50 -2.60 29.90
N ASP A 154 9.90 -1.41 30.00
CA ASP A 154 9.20 -0.72 28.92
C ASP A 154 8.25 -1.62 28.11
N ASN A 155 7.51 -2.46 28.83
CA ASN A 155 6.71 -3.54 28.27
C ASN A 155 5.24 -3.15 28.04
N GLY A 156 5.01 -1.93 27.56
CA GLY A 156 3.69 -1.40 27.24
C GLY A 156 3.20 -1.80 25.85
N LEU A 157 1.88 -1.98 25.69
CA LEU A 157 1.24 -2.14 24.39
C LEU A 157 -0.12 -1.42 24.39
N LEU A 158 -0.32 -0.49 23.45
CA LEU A 158 -1.61 0.16 23.23
C LEU A 158 -2.27 -0.41 21.98
N MET A 159 -3.57 -0.73 22.05
CA MET A 159 -4.42 -1.02 20.91
C MET A 159 -5.51 0.06 20.82
N ALA A 160 -5.47 0.89 19.79
CA ALA A 160 -6.45 1.93 19.52
C ALA A 160 -7.34 1.55 18.33
N ILE A 161 -8.67 1.64 18.50
CA ILE A 161 -9.67 1.18 17.53
C ILE A 161 -10.68 2.32 17.30
N ALA A 162 -10.77 2.81 16.06
CA ALA A 162 -11.80 3.75 15.62
C ALA A 162 -12.81 3.02 14.73
N VAL A 163 -14.04 2.85 15.24
CA VAL A 163 -15.02 1.89 14.71
C VAL A 163 -15.59 2.32 13.35
N ASN A 164 -16.05 3.57 13.25
CA ASN A 164 -16.67 4.12 12.04
C ASN A 164 -15.64 4.46 10.97
N ASP A 165 -14.44 4.89 11.39
CA ASP A 165 -13.28 5.11 10.52
C ASP A 165 -12.72 3.80 9.95
N ARG A 166 -13.07 2.67 10.58
CA ARG A 166 -12.53 1.32 10.32
C ARG A 166 -11.02 1.25 10.39
N LYS A 167 -10.44 1.87 11.43
CA LYS A 167 -8.99 1.96 11.64
C LYS A 167 -8.58 1.35 12.97
N ILE A 168 -7.49 0.61 12.97
CA ILE A 168 -6.81 0.09 14.16
C ILE A 168 -5.34 0.48 14.11
N GLN A 169 -4.80 0.88 15.25
CA GLN A 169 -3.37 1.08 15.48
C GLN A 169 -2.95 0.26 16.70
N ILE A 170 -1.82 -0.44 16.60
CA ILE A 170 -1.13 -1.00 17.76
C ILE A 170 0.22 -0.29 17.89
N LEU A 171 0.56 0.14 19.11
CA LEU A 171 1.87 0.68 19.48
C LEU A 171 2.49 -0.20 20.57
N THR A 172 3.80 -0.39 20.53
CA THR A 172 4.57 -1.14 21.53
C THR A 172 5.71 -0.30 22.11
N GLY A 173 5.98 -0.46 23.41
CA GLY A 173 7.22 0.05 24.02
C GLY A 173 8.44 -0.74 23.53
N TYR A 174 9.63 -0.16 23.69
CA TYR A 174 10.91 -0.74 23.26
C TYR A 174 11.14 -2.14 23.85
N GLY A 175 10.61 -2.40 25.06
CA GLY A 175 10.68 -3.68 25.74
C GLY A 175 9.94 -4.83 25.04
N LEU A 176 8.99 -4.51 24.16
CA LEU A 176 8.29 -5.49 23.34
C LEU A 176 8.77 -5.49 21.88
N GLU A 177 9.46 -4.46 21.38
CA GLU A 177 9.80 -4.32 19.96
C GLU A 177 10.60 -5.51 19.39
N GLY A 178 11.47 -6.14 20.19
CA GLY A 178 12.21 -7.34 19.75
C GLY A 178 11.34 -8.57 19.51
N VAL A 179 10.21 -8.68 20.21
CA VAL A 179 9.31 -9.86 20.23
C VAL A 179 8.00 -9.60 19.47
N LEU A 180 7.55 -8.36 19.47
CA LEU A 180 6.38 -7.82 18.78
C LEU A 180 6.74 -6.55 17.99
N PRO A 181 7.65 -6.63 16.99
CA PRO A 181 7.87 -5.51 16.07
C PRO A 181 6.66 -5.31 15.15
N ASP A 182 6.60 -4.17 14.48
CA ASP A 182 5.53 -3.81 13.55
C ASP A 182 5.17 -4.94 12.57
N VAL A 183 6.13 -5.55 11.85
CA VAL A 183 5.84 -6.63 10.89
C VAL A 183 5.09 -7.84 11.51
N VAL A 184 5.28 -8.09 12.81
CA VAL A 184 4.54 -9.10 13.58
C VAL A 184 3.16 -8.57 13.96
N LEU A 185 3.07 -7.37 14.54
CA LEU A 185 1.79 -6.73 14.90
C LEU A 185 0.87 -6.54 13.67
N SER A 186 1.41 -6.08 12.54
CA SER A 186 0.75 -5.94 11.24
C SER A 186 0.26 -7.28 10.68
N ARG A 187 0.93 -8.39 11.03
CA ARG A 187 0.42 -9.74 10.77
C ARG A 187 -0.71 -10.12 11.71
N ILE A 188 -0.62 -9.81 13.00
CA ILE A 188 -1.68 -10.10 14.00
C ILE A 188 -2.96 -9.35 13.63
N ILE A 189 -2.89 -8.05 13.31
CA ILE A 189 -4.03 -7.24 12.87
C ILE A 189 -4.70 -7.91 11.66
N ARG A 190 -3.97 -8.07 10.55
CA ARG A 190 -4.53 -8.58 9.30
C ARG A 190 -5.07 -10.01 9.40
N ASN A 191 -4.39 -10.89 10.13
CA ASN A 191 -4.71 -12.32 10.16
C ASN A 191 -5.70 -12.70 11.28
N GLN A 192 -5.64 -12.07 12.45
CA GLN A 192 -6.43 -12.44 13.63
C GLN A 192 -7.55 -11.44 13.96
N ILE A 193 -7.34 -10.14 13.74
CA ILE A 193 -8.26 -9.08 14.18
C ILE A 193 -9.22 -8.66 13.06
N THR A 194 -8.68 -8.26 11.90
CA THR A 194 -9.41 -7.80 10.72
C THR A 194 -10.51 -8.75 10.26
N PRO A 195 -10.35 -10.10 10.23
CA PRO A 195 -11.41 -11.00 9.76
C PRO A 195 -12.69 -10.96 10.61
N SER A 196 -12.57 -10.80 11.93
CA SER A 196 -13.72 -10.65 12.83
C SER A 196 -14.26 -9.22 12.84
N PHE A 197 -13.40 -8.20 12.70
CA PHE A 197 -13.86 -6.80 12.59
C PHE A 197 -14.71 -6.57 11.32
N LYS A 198 -14.36 -7.22 10.19
CA LYS A 198 -15.20 -7.26 8.97
C LYS A 198 -16.59 -7.88 9.19
N GLN A 199 -16.76 -8.67 10.24
CA GLN A 199 -18.02 -9.31 10.63
C GLN A 199 -18.72 -8.57 11.78
N GLY A 200 -18.19 -7.43 12.25
CA GLY A 200 -18.70 -6.72 13.43
C GLY A 200 -18.39 -7.39 14.78
N GLN A 201 -17.65 -8.50 14.77
CA GLN A 201 -17.31 -9.31 15.94
C GLN A 201 -16.10 -8.70 16.68
N TYR A 202 -16.25 -7.47 17.18
CA TYR A 202 -15.13 -6.71 17.74
C TYR A 202 -14.51 -7.37 18.98
N ALA A 203 -15.31 -7.87 19.92
CA ALA A 203 -14.79 -8.60 21.08
C ALA A 203 -13.98 -9.84 20.68
N GLN A 204 -14.44 -10.59 19.68
CA GLN A 204 -13.74 -11.76 19.15
C GLN A 204 -12.40 -11.36 18.50
N GLY A 205 -12.40 -10.33 17.64
CA GLY A 205 -11.17 -9.85 17.00
C GLY A 205 -10.14 -9.35 18.01
N ILE A 206 -10.57 -8.62 19.05
CA ILE A 206 -9.70 -8.19 20.15
C ILE A 206 -9.17 -9.41 20.91
N SER A 207 -10.02 -10.39 21.24
CA SER A 207 -9.56 -11.63 21.90
C SER A 207 -8.53 -12.35 21.05
N SER A 208 -8.80 -12.62 19.77
CA SER A 208 -7.88 -13.34 18.89
C SER A 208 -6.55 -12.60 18.70
N GLY A 209 -6.56 -11.27 18.70
CA GLY A 209 -5.35 -10.45 18.77
C GLY A 209 -4.59 -10.63 20.09
N LEU A 210 -5.27 -10.52 21.24
CA LEU A 210 -4.68 -10.69 22.57
C LEU A 210 -4.14 -12.12 22.81
N ASP A 211 -4.82 -13.14 22.29
CA ASP A 211 -4.43 -14.55 22.42
C ASP A 211 -3.16 -14.85 21.60
N GLU A 212 -3.02 -14.28 20.40
CA GLU A 212 -1.81 -14.38 19.58
C GLU A 212 -0.65 -13.56 20.17
N ILE A 213 -0.91 -12.34 20.68
CA ILE A 213 0.06 -11.56 21.46
C ILE A 213 0.54 -12.36 22.68
N SER A 214 -0.39 -12.93 23.45
CA SER A 214 -0.12 -13.78 24.62
C SER A 214 0.74 -14.99 24.26
N ARG A 215 0.42 -15.67 23.15
CA ARG A 215 1.22 -16.79 22.63
C ARG A 215 2.66 -16.37 22.35
N ILE A 216 2.86 -15.22 21.67
CA ILE A 216 4.18 -14.75 21.26
C ILE A 216 5.03 -14.30 22.45
N VAL A 217 4.49 -13.53 23.41
CA VAL A 217 5.26 -13.10 24.60
C VAL A 217 5.53 -14.25 25.59
N ASN A 218 4.88 -15.40 25.43
CA ASN A 218 5.13 -16.61 26.21
C ASN A 218 6.05 -17.63 25.52
N LEU A 219 6.50 -17.37 24.29
CA LEU A 219 7.65 -18.07 23.72
C LEU A 219 8.95 -17.71 24.45
N ASP A 220 10.00 -18.49 24.19
CA ASP A 220 11.37 -18.09 24.51
C ASP A 220 11.72 -16.79 23.75
N PRO A 221 12.28 -15.75 24.41
CA PRO A 221 12.64 -14.49 23.76
C PRO A 221 13.58 -14.65 22.57
N GLU A 222 14.54 -15.60 22.59
CA GLU A 222 15.46 -15.79 21.47
C GLU A 222 14.73 -16.36 20.24
N ILE A 223 13.86 -17.36 20.46
CA ILE A 223 13.06 -17.97 19.39
C ILE A 223 12.08 -16.95 18.80
N ALA A 224 11.46 -16.13 19.66
CA ALA A 224 10.54 -15.08 19.22
C ALA A 224 11.25 -13.99 18.42
N GLN A 225 12.43 -13.54 18.86
CA GLN A 225 13.26 -12.57 18.13
C GLN A 225 13.74 -13.11 16.79
N GLN A 226 14.21 -14.36 16.73
CA GLN A 226 14.64 -15.02 15.48
C GLN A 226 13.48 -15.10 14.47
N ALA A 227 12.31 -15.58 14.91
CA ALA A 227 11.11 -15.64 14.07
C ALA A 227 10.64 -14.26 13.62
N ALA A 228 10.73 -13.24 14.48
CA ALA A 228 10.38 -11.86 14.14
C ALA A 228 11.37 -11.25 13.12
N GLN A 229 12.66 -11.56 13.22
CA GLN A 229 13.68 -11.11 12.26
C GLN A 229 13.53 -11.77 10.88
N GLU A 230 13.26 -13.08 10.82
CA GLU A 230 12.95 -13.80 9.56
C GLU A 230 11.71 -13.21 8.84
N LEU A 231 10.84 -12.52 9.57
CA LEU A 231 9.70 -11.78 9.02
C LEU A 231 10.07 -10.35 8.57
N LYS A 232 10.96 -9.65 9.28
CA LYS A 232 11.54 -8.37 8.81
C LYS A 232 12.31 -8.60 7.50
N ASP A 233 13.24 -9.55 7.48
CA ASP A 233 14.14 -9.83 6.36
C ASP A 233 13.37 -10.18 5.07
N ARG A 234 12.36 -11.07 5.16
CA ARG A 234 11.52 -11.42 4.00
C ARG A 234 10.65 -10.26 3.53
N HIS A 235 10.21 -9.38 4.43
CA HIS A 235 9.43 -8.21 4.05
C HIS A 235 10.31 -7.19 3.30
N GLU A 236 11.52 -6.93 3.79
CA GLU A 236 12.52 -6.12 3.07
C GLU A 236 12.88 -6.70 1.70
N GLN A 237 13.07 -8.01 1.60
CA GLN A 237 13.36 -8.68 0.32
C GLN A 237 12.23 -8.47 -0.68
N ALA A 238 10.97 -8.64 -0.27
CA ALA A 238 9.81 -8.41 -1.14
C ALA A 238 9.70 -6.94 -1.62
N LEU A 239 9.98 -5.97 -0.73
CA LEU A 239 10.01 -4.54 -1.08
C LEU A 239 11.13 -4.22 -2.08
N ARG A 240 12.35 -4.76 -1.86
CA ARG A 240 13.49 -4.60 -2.77
C ARG A 240 13.22 -5.24 -4.14
N GLU A 241 12.57 -6.40 -4.19
CA GLU A 241 12.12 -7.03 -5.43
C GLU A 241 11.13 -6.18 -6.22
N GLN A 242 10.18 -5.53 -5.55
CA GLN A 242 9.21 -4.66 -6.20
C GLN A 242 9.88 -3.40 -6.76
N GLN A 243 10.71 -2.73 -5.96
CA GLN A 243 11.51 -1.58 -6.40
C GLN A 243 12.47 -1.94 -7.56
N ALA A 244 13.04 -3.14 -7.56
CA ALA A 244 13.90 -3.60 -8.65
C ALA A 244 13.11 -3.78 -9.97
N LYS A 245 11.86 -4.24 -9.92
CA LYS A 245 10.98 -4.37 -11.10
C LYS A 245 10.65 -2.99 -11.67
N ASP A 246 10.24 -2.04 -10.83
CA ASP A 246 9.85 -0.69 -11.26
C ASP A 246 11.04 0.12 -11.82
N ASN A 247 12.21 0.02 -11.18
CA ASN A 247 13.45 0.64 -11.67
C ASN A 247 13.94 0.00 -12.97
N THR A 248 13.81 -1.33 -13.14
CA THR A 248 14.17 -2.01 -14.40
C THR A 248 13.26 -1.58 -15.55
N LEU A 249 11.95 -1.44 -15.31
CA LEU A 249 10.98 -0.96 -16.30
C LEU A 249 11.28 0.48 -16.73
N THR A 250 11.56 1.35 -15.75
CA THR A 250 11.92 2.76 -15.97
C THR A 250 13.25 2.90 -16.71
N MET A 251 14.27 2.12 -16.34
CA MET A 251 15.56 2.08 -17.04
C MET A 251 15.43 1.57 -18.48
N ALA A 252 14.64 0.51 -18.71
CA ALA A 252 14.38 -0.02 -20.04
C ALA A 252 13.67 1.01 -20.95
N LEU A 253 12.67 1.72 -20.41
CA LEU A 253 12.01 2.83 -21.10
C LEU A 253 12.99 3.97 -21.43
N PHE A 254 13.86 4.34 -20.48
CA PHE A 254 14.85 5.40 -20.68
C PHE A 254 15.91 5.00 -21.73
N ILE A 255 16.36 3.75 -21.74
CA ILE A 255 17.27 3.19 -22.76
C ILE A 255 16.60 3.18 -24.15
N LEU A 256 15.33 2.80 -24.23
CA LEU A 256 14.55 2.81 -25.48
C LEU A 256 14.42 4.23 -26.03
N ILE A 257 14.02 5.20 -25.20
CA ILE A 257 13.89 6.62 -25.58
C ILE A 257 15.26 7.19 -25.97
N ALA A 258 16.32 6.92 -25.20
CA ALA A 258 17.68 7.37 -25.51
C ALA A 258 18.21 6.74 -26.82
N GLY A 259 17.84 5.50 -27.14
CA GLY A 259 18.15 4.86 -28.41
C GLY A 259 17.42 5.50 -29.61
N VAL A 260 16.13 5.80 -29.47
CA VAL A 260 15.33 6.48 -30.51
C VAL A 260 15.78 7.92 -30.72
N VAL A 261 15.99 8.69 -29.65
CA VAL A 261 16.51 10.07 -29.74
C VAL A 261 17.96 10.10 -30.21
N GLY A 262 18.81 9.18 -29.73
CA GLY A 262 20.20 9.06 -30.14
C GLY A 262 20.36 8.72 -31.62
N SER A 263 19.55 7.81 -32.16
CA SER A 263 19.54 7.50 -33.59
C SER A 263 18.97 8.63 -34.45
N PHE A 264 18.07 9.47 -33.93
CA PHE A 264 17.63 10.71 -34.58
C PHE A 264 18.71 11.82 -34.62
N ILE A 265 19.60 11.86 -33.64
CA ILE A 265 20.66 12.88 -33.52
C ILE A 265 21.96 12.46 -34.24
N VAL A 266 22.36 11.19 -34.13
CA VAL A 266 23.64 10.67 -34.65
C VAL A 266 23.49 10.16 -36.08
N GLY A 267 23.40 11.09 -37.04
CA GLY A 267 23.23 10.78 -38.46
C GLY A 267 24.37 9.92 -39.07
N ASN A 268 23.98 8.92 -39.87
CA ASN A 268 24.77 8.23 -40.90
C ASN A 268 26.08 7.48 -40.49
N ARG A 269 26.37 7.21 -39.21
CA ARG A 269 27.65 6.54 -38.83
C ARG A 269 27.56 5.30 -37.91
N LEU A 270 26.42 4.96 -37.33
CA LEU A 270 26.20 3.66 -36.69
C LEU A 270 25.04 2.92 -37.35
N SER A 271 25.30 1.69 -37.79
CA SER A 271 24.26 0.78 -38.29
C SER A 271 23.39 0.29 -37.13
N ALA A 272 22.07 0.21 -37.35
CA ALA A 272 21.13 -0.35 -36.38
C ALA A 272 21.50 -1.79 -35.96
N SER A 273 22.20 -2.54 -36.82
CA SER A 273 22.67 -3.90 -36.52
C SER A 273 23.60 -3.98 -35.29
N THR A 274 24.45 -2.98 -35.04
CA THR A 274 25.38 -3.00 -33.90
C THR A 274 24.64 -2.80 -32.57
N ALA A 275 23.63 -1.91 -32.54
CA ALA A 275 22.77 -1.71 -31.37
C ALA A 275 21.89 -2.94 -31.10
N ALA A 276 21.33 -3.56 -32.15
CA ALA A 276 20.50 -4.75 -32.03
C ALA A 276 21.24 -5.94 -31.39
N VAL A 277 22.52 -6.18 -31.75
CA VAL A 277 23.33 -7.26 -31.17
C VAL A 277 23.66 -7.00 -29.69
N ALA A 278 23.99 -5.76 -29.32
CA ALA A 278 24.22 -5.41 -27.92
C ALA A 278 22.96 -5.61 -27.06
N ALA A 279 21.79 -5.22 -27.59
CA ALA A 279 20.50 -5.37 -26.91
C ALA A 279 20.07 -6.84 -26.73
N THR A 280 20.27 -7.70 -27.75
CA THR A 280 19.91 -9.13 -27.62
C THR A 280 20.81 -9.89 -26.67
N VAL A 281 22.11 -9.59 -26.63
CA VAL A 281 23.03 -10.18 -25.63
C VAL A 281 22.64 -9.75 -24.21
N ALA A 282 22.34 -8.47 -23.98
CA ALA A 282 21.90 -7.99 -22.67
C ALA A 282 20.54 -8.56 -22.23
N GLY A 283 19.60 -8.74 -23.17
CA GLY A 283 18.27 -9.29 -22.88
C GLY A 283 18.27 -10.77 -22.52
N LEU A 284 19.10 -11.58 -23.21
CA LEU A 284 19.18 -13.02 -22.98
C LEU A 284 19.80 -13.41 -21.62
N VAL A 285 20.71 -12.58 -21.08
CA VAL A 285 21.36 -12.85 -19.79
C VAL A 285 20.42 -12.68 -18.58
N ASN A 286 19.41 -11.80 -18.69
CA ASN A 286 18.52 -11.43 -17.58
C ASN A 286 17.09 -12.00 -17.67
N GLY A 287 16.86 -13.02 -18.51
CA GLY A 287 15.58 -13.76 -18.51
C GLY A 287 14.33 -12.95 -18.88
N ALA A 288 14.49 -11.85 -19.62
CA ALA A 288 13.38 -10.97 -20.01
C ALA A 288 12.41 -11.69 -20.96
N GLY A 289 11.23 -12.08 -20.43
CA GLY A 289 10.28 -12.96 -21.10
C GLY A 289 9.61 -12.41 -22.37
N LEU A 290 8.77 -13.25 -22.99
CA LEU A 290 8.15 -13.10 -24.31
C LEU A 290 7.68 -11.67 -24.69
N VAL A 291 7.10 -10.93 -23.75
CA VAL A 291 6.62 -9.54 -23.97
C VAL A 291 7.75 -8.61 -24.43
N MET A 292 8.94 -8.72 -23.83
CA MET A 292 10.10 -7.88 -24.21
C MET A 292 10.65 -8.27 -25.58
N SER A 293 10.66 -9.56 -25.94
CA SER A 293 11.01 -9.99 -27.30
C SER A 293 9.99 -9.52 -28.35
N LEU A 294 8.70 -9.45 -28.00
CA LEU A 294 7.65 -8.96 -28.89
C LEU A 294 7.78 -7.45 -29.14
N LEU A 295 8.01 -6.66 -28.09
CA LEU A 295 8.24 -5.21 -28.20
C LEU A 295 9.52 -4.89 -29.00
N LEU A 296 10.61 -5.63 -28.79
CA LEU A 296 11.83 -5.52 -29.60
C LEU A 296 11.58 -5.91 -31.07
N GLY A 297 10.80 -6.96 -31.32
CA GLY A 297 10.43 -7.37 -32.69
C GLY A 297 9.64 -6.30 -33.43
N ILE A 298 8.68 -5.64 -32.76
CA ILE A 298 7.93 -4.51 -33.32
C ILE A 298 8.86 -3.32 -33.61
N GLY A 299 9.80 -3.02 -32.71
CA GLY A 299 10.81 -1.98 -32.94
C GLY A 299 11.68 -2.27 -34.18
N ILE A 300 12.14 -3.52 -34.34
CA ILE A 300 12.92 -3.96 -35.51
C ILE A 300 12.11 -3.86 -36.81
N PHE A 301 10.82 -4.20 -36.77
CA PHE A 301 9.92 -4.10 -37.94
C PHE A 301 9.79 -2.65 -38.43
N PHE A 302 9.56 -1.68 -37.53
CA PHE A 302 9.52 -0.26 -37.89
C PHE A 302 10.88 0.29 -38.36
N LEU A 303 12.00 -0.18 -37.81
CA LEU A 303 13.35 0.16 -38.28
C LEU A 303 13.63 -0.38 -39.69
N LEU A 304 13.15 -1.58 -40.04
CA LEU A 304 13.29 -2.13 -41.39
C LEU A 304 12.44 -1.37 -42.42
N ILE A 305 11.19 -1.01 -42.09
CA ILE A 305 10.32 -0.22 -42.97
C ILE A 305 10.91 1.17 -43.23
N THR A 306 11.37 1.85 -42.18
CA THR A 306 12.00 3.18 -42.32
C THR A 306 13.33 3.11 -43.07
N SER A 307 14.15 2.08 -42.85
CA SER A 307 15.37 1.83 -43.63
C SER A 307 15.08 1.62 -45.12
N LEU A 308 14.00 0.90 -45.47
CA LEU A 308 13.64 0.64 -46.86
C LEU A 308 13.11 1.91 -47.55
N ALA A 309 12.27 2.69 -46.85
CA ALA A 309 11.80 3.99 -47.33
C ALA A 309 12.98 4.98 -47.54
N GLN A 310 13.95 4.99 -46.62
CA GLN A 310 15.15 5.82 -46.73
C GLN A 310 16.05 5.39 -47.90
N LEU A 311 16.18 4.09 -48.19
CA LEU A 311 16.96 3.61 -49.34
C LEU A 311 16.38 4.07 -50.68
N ILE A 312 15.05 4.05 -50.83
CA ILE A 312 14.36 4.60 -52.01
C ILE A 312 14.55 6.13 -52.09
N PHE A 313 14.48 6.83 -50.97
CA PHE A 313 14.65 8.29 -50.92
C PHE A 313 16.09 8.75 -51.20
N GLN A 314 17.09 8.01 -50.71
CA GLN A 314 18.52 8.30 -50.92
C GLN A 314 18.98 8.04 -52.36
N ALA A 315 18.26 7.23 -53.14
CA ALA A 315 18.48 7.12 -54.58
C ALA A 315 18.13 8.42 -55.35
N PHE A 316 17.37 9.34 -54.73
CA PHE A 316 16.88 10.55 -55.39
C PHE A 316 17.58 11.85 -54.92
N LEU A 317 18.29 11.86 -53.78
CA LEU A 317 18.96 13.06 -53.27
C LEU A 317 20.35 12.83 -52.65
N SER A 318 21.23 13.79 -52.96
CA SER A 318 22.46 14.20 -52.25
C SER A 318 23.74 13.37 -52.43
N GLY A 319 24.79 14.06 -52.91
CA GLY A 319 26.18 13.74 -52.65
C GLY A 319 26.84 14.84 -51.80
N GLY A 320 27.52 14.45 -50.72
CA GLY A 320 28.35 15.33 -49.88
C GLY A 320 27.61 16.24 -48.86
N GLY A 321 28.16 16.56 -47.68
CA GLY A 321 29.31 15.94 -46.99
C GLY A 321 30.02 16.83 -45.94
N ARG A 322 30.19 16.30 -44.70
CA ARG A 322 31.02 16.81 -43.55
C ARG A 322 30.56 18.15 -42.89
N GLY A 323 30.77 18.44 -41.60
CA GLY A 323 31.24 17.64 -40.44
C GLY A 323 31.77 18.50 -39.25
N ARG A 324 32.01 17.90 -38.05
CA ARG A 324 32.72 18.45 -36.82
C ARG A 324 31.92 19.49 -35.97
N GLY A 325 31.92 19.55 -34.61
CA GLY A 325 32.40 18.69 -33.48
C GLY A 325 33.49 19.33 -32.57
N GLY A 326 33.43 19.42 -31.22
CA GLY A 326 32.47 19.01 -30.15
C GLY A 326 33.01 19.32 -28.70
N PHE A 327 32.37 18.82 -27.62
CA PHE A 327 32.66 19.00 -26.14
C PHE A 327 32.41 20.42 -25.54
N GLY A 328 32.22 20.70 -24.23
CA GLY A 328 32.10 19.97 -22.93
C GLY A 328 32.42 20.95 -21.74
N GLY A 329 32.00 20.87 -20.46
CA GLY A 329 31.21 19.95 -19.61
C GLY A 329 30.80 20.59 -18.23
N GLY A 330 30.64 19.82 -17.13
CA GLY A 330 30.31 20.27 -15.74
C GLY A 330 30.66 19.18 -14.68
N SER A 331 30.24 19.11 -13.39
CA SER A 331 29.56 19.99 -12.40
C SER A 331 29.55 19.30 -10.99
N GLY A 332 29.23 20.00 -9.88
CA GLY A 332 28.93 19.44 -8.53
C GLY A 332 29.88 19.87 -7.37
N GLY A 333 29.52 19.82 -6.07
CA GLY A 333 28.24 19.51 -5.40
C GLY A 333 28.36 19.43 -3.84
N GLY A 334 27.29 19.76 -3.09
CA GLY A 334 27.13 19.53 -1.63
C GLY A 334 25.98 18.52 -1.33
N TYR A 335 25.48 18.26 -0.11
CA TYR A 335 25.60 18.87 1.24
C TYR A 335 25.35 17.81 2.36
N SER A 336 25.09 18.22 3.62
CA SER A 336 25.05 17.38 4.85
C SER A 336 23.78 17.51 5.72
N GLY A 337 23.54 16.53 6.61
CA GLY A 337 22.51 16.49 7.69
C GLY A 337 21.87 15.08 7.76
N GLY A 338 21.26 14.55 8.83
CA GLY A 338 20.95 14.87 10.25
C GLY A 338 20.14 13.65 10.79
N GLY A 339 19.92 13.30 12.06
CA GLY A 339 19.99 14.01 13.35
C GLY A 339 18.63 13.90 14.09
N GLY A 340 18.45 12.94 15.03
CA GLY A 340 17.21 12.81 15.83
C GLY A 340 16.88 11.37 16.28
N SER A 341 16.00 11.20 17.28
CA SER A 341 15.63 9.89 17.85
C SER A 341 14.17 9.85 18.33
N PHE A 342 13.44 8.78 17.96
CA PHE A 342 12.45 8.02 18.76
C PHE A 342 12.01 6.80 17.91
N GLY A 343 11.84 5.63 18.51
CA GLY A 343 11.47 4.39 17.81
C GLY A 343 9.96 4.30 17.50
N GLY A 344 9.51 5.00 16.45
CA GLY A 344 8.10 5.03 16.02
C GLY A 344 7.59 3.74 15.36
N GLY A 345 7.83 2.57 15.96
CA GLY A 345 7.35 1.28 15.46
C GLY A 345 5.93 0.96 15.93
N GLY A 346 5.00 0.71 15.01
CA GLY A 346 3.64 0.34 15.38
C GLY A 346 2.73 0.06 14.20
N ALA A 347 2.03 -1.06 14.25
CA ALA A 347 1.20 -1.54 13.15
C ALA A 347 -0.14 -0.80 13.02
N SER A 348 -0.39 -0.25 11.84
CA SER A 348 -1.71 0.25 11.43
C SER A 348 -2.48 -0.79 10.61
N GLY A 349 -3.80 -0.67 10.55
CA GLY A 349 -4.63 -1.45 9.65
C GLY A 349 -6.06 -0.91 9.53
N SER A 350 -6.77 -1.41 8.52
CA SER A 350 -8.18 -1.10 8.27
C SER A 350 -8.98 -2.35 7.86
N TRP A 351 -10.31 -2.26 7.86
CA TRP A 351 -11.23 -3.38 7.59
C TRP A 351 -12.46 -3.00 6.76
#